data_AF-A0A7S1NSJ8-F1
#
_entry.id   AF-A0A7S1NSJ8-F1
#
_cell.length_a   1.000
_cell.length_b   1.000
_cell.length_c   1.000
_cell.angle_alpha   90.00
_cell.angle_beta   90.00
_cell.angle_gamma   90.00
#
_symmetry.space_group_name_H-M   'P 1'
#
loop_
_entity.id
_entity.type
_entity.pdbx_description
1 polymer ?
#
loop_
_entity_poly.entity_id
_entity_poly.type
_entity_poly.pdbx_seq_one_letter_code
_entity_poly.pdbx_strand_id
1 'polypeptide(L)'
;RLGHGTREGHGDARVWCCTAGYLQLLAAHQPSAFEKYSHLIIDEVHERSVDTDLLCCFARQLLQRHPNLRLVLMSATLQADVYQRYFDVGGPPLSVGCRAFPITVRYLQDLQDHHPKLPADVHTAAAVLDPHFRGPRCGALAPPVPSLQLELALRLVTALAPPVPSLQLELALRLVTALAPPVP
;
A
#
# COMPACT_ATOMS: atom_id res chain seq x y z
N ARG A 1 -15.53 -6.98 -0.36
CA ARG A 1 -16.02 -6.67 1.01
C ARG A 1 -15.87 -7.94 1.86
N LEU A 2 -14.83 -8.00 2.68
CA LEU A 2 -14.50 -9.16 3.53
C LEU A 2 -15.28 -9.03 4.85
N GLY A 3 -16.36 -9.78 5.00
CA GLY A 3 -17.32 -9.62 6.11
C GLY A 3 -18.03 -10.89 6.55
N HIS A 4 -17.51 -12.08 6.23
CA HIS A 4 -18.13 -13.34 6.66
C HIS A 4 -17.41 -14.04 7.82
N GLY A 5 -16.33 -13.48 8.36
CA GLY A 5 -15.65 -14.05 9.53
C GLY A 5 -15.12 -15.48 9.30
N THR A 6 -15.07 -15.94 8.05
CA THR A 6 -14.47 -17.20 7.67
C THR A 6 -12.97 -17.12 7.87
N ARG A 7 -12.49 -17.85 8.88
CA ARG A 7 -11.07 -18.10 9.09
C ARG A 7 -10.63 -19.13 8.05
N GLU A 8 -10.03 -18.68 6.97
CA GLU A 8 -9.31 -19.56 6.07
C GLU A 8 -7.93 -19.82 6.68
N GLY A 9 -7.73 -21.04 7.19
CA GLY A 9 -6.48 -21.41 7.82
C GLY A 9 -6.36 -22.91 8.00
N HIS A 10 -5.16 -23.44 7.71
CA HIS A 10 -4.79 -24.79 8.10
C HIS A 10 -4.53 -24.83 9.61
N GLY A 11 -4.82 -25.95 10.29
CA GLY A 11 -4.68 -26.06 11.76
C GLY A 11 -3.28 -25.77 12.33
N ASP A 12 -2.26 -25.72 11.46
CA ASP A 12 -0.86 -25.43 11.81
C ASP A 12 -0.40 -24.02 11.38
N ALA A 13 -1.32 -23.13 10.98
CA ALA A 13 -0.97 -21.76 10.60
C ALA A 13 -0.47 -20.96 11.83
N ARG A 14 0.84 -20.66 11.83
CA ARG A 14 1.52 -19.92 12.91
C ARG A 14 1.49 -18.40 12.75
N VAL A 15 1.18 -17.91 11.56
CA VAL A 15 1.10 -16.48 11.23
C VAL A 15 -0.27 -16.19 10.66
N TRP A 16 -0.90 -15.12 11.15
CA TRP A 16 -2.26 -14.73 10.80
C TRP A 16 -2.22 -13.30 10.25
N CYS A 17 -2.54 -13.17 8.96
CA CYS A 17 -2.63 -11.89 8.29
C CYS A 17 -4.10 -11.48 8.19
N CYS A 18 -4.41 -10.23 8.54
CA CYS A 18 -5.75 -9.68 8.41
C CYS A 18 -5.69 -8.18 8.16
N THR A 19 -6.80 -7.60 7.71
CA THR A 19 -6.90 -6.16 7.52
C THR A 19 -7.00 -5.44 8.87
N ALA A 20 -6.55 -4.18 8.91
CA ALA A 20 -6.60 -3.35 10.11
C ALA A 20 -8.02 -3.28 10.70
N GLY A 21 -9.05 -3.12 9.86
CA GLY A 21 -10.44 -3.06 10.31
C GLY A 21 -10.94 -4.36 10.97
N TYR A 22 -10.56 -5.54 10.45
CA TYR A 22 -10.91 -6.80 11.10
C TYR A 22 -10.21 -6.94 12.46
N LEU A 23 -8.93 -6.58 12.51
CA LEU A 23 -8.14 -6.65 13.73
C LEU A 23 -8.67 -5.71 14.82
N GLN A 24 -9.13 -4.51 14.46
CA GLN A 24 -9.81 -3.59 15.38
C GLN A 24 -11.09 -4.21 15.96
N LEU A 25 -11.94 -4.81 15.12
CA LEU A 25 -13.15 -5.49 15.59
C LEU A 25 -12.80 -6.62 16.56
N LEU A 26 -11.76 -7.40 16.27
CA LEU A 26 -11.31 -8.48 17.13
C LEU A 26 -10.78 -7.93 18.47
N ALA A 27 -9.97 -6.87 18.45
CA ALA A 27 -9.43 -6.22 19.65
C ALA A 27 -10.52 -5.61 20.54
N ALA A 28 -11.54 -5.01 19.94
CA ALA A 28 -12.63 -4.36 20.66
C ALA A 28 -13.61 -5.38 21.27
N HIS A 29 -13.97 -6.43 20.53
CA HIS A 29 -15.04 -7.35 20.95
C HIS A 29 -14.54 -8.67 21.56
N GLN A 30 -13.30 -9.08 21.28
CA GLN A 30 -12.74 -10.36 21.73
C GLN A 30 -11.27 -10.24 22.17
N PRO A 31 -10.95 -9.43 23.21
CA PRO A 31 -9.57 -9.20 23.63
C PRO A 31 -8.85 -10.45 24.16
N SER A 32 -9.57 -11.48 24.62
CA SER A 32 -9.01 -12.78 25.02
C SER A 32 -8.47 -13.59 23.82
N ALA A 33 -8.90 -13.27 22.59
CA ALA A 33 -8.37 -13.92 21.40
C ALA A 33 -6.86 -13.67 21.20
N PHE A 34 -6.30 -12.67 21.90
CA PHE A 34 -4.88 -12.31 21.85
C PHE A 34 -3.99 -13.15 22.78
N GLU A 35 -4.56 -13.91 23.73
CA GLU A 35 -3.81 -14.74 24.69
C GLU A 35 -2.99 -15.85 24.01
N LYS A 36 -3.47 -16.33 22.87
CA LYS A 36 -2.82 -17.37 22.07
C LYS A 36 -1.73 -16.84 21.13
N TYR A 37 -1.48 -15.54 21.10
CA TYR A 37 -0.49 -14.92 20.23
C TYR A 37 0.64 -14.30 21.05
N SER A 38 1.88 -14.49 20.58
CA SER A 38 3.06 -13.91 21.20
C SER A 38 3.44 -12.55 20.62
N HIS A 39 3.05 -12.26 19.38
CA HIS A 39 3.42 -11.04 18.67
C HIS A 39 2.22 -10.45 17.93
N LEU A 40 2.11 -9.13 17.97
CA LEU A 40 1.20 -8.32 17.16
C LEU A 40 2.07 -7.46 16.24
N ILE A 41 1.84 -7.57 14.93
CA ILE A 41 2.55 -6.77 13.92
C ILE A 41 1.53 -5.85 13.26
N ILE A 42 1.80 -4.55 13.28
CA ILE A 42 1.01 -3.55 12.56
C ILE A 42 1.90 -2.99 11.44
N ASP A 43 1.48 -3.21 10.21
CA ASP A 43 2.20 -2.78 9.02
C ASP A 43 1.70 -1.41 8.52
N GLU A 44 2.55 -0.73 7.75
CA GLU A 44 2.28 0.56 7.13
C GLU A 44 1.72 1.65 8.04
N VAL A 45 2.24 1.72 9.29
CA VAL A 45 1.78 2.75 10.24
C VAL A 45 2.01 4.18 9.75
N HIS A 46 2.88 4.35 8.74
CA HIS A 46 3.19 5.62 8.12
C HIS A 46 2.02 6.27 7.37
N GLU A 47 0.99 5.52 6.99
CA GLU A 47 -0.18 6.06 6.29
C GLU A 47 -1.05 6.95 7.20
N ARG A 48 -0.86 6.85 8.53
CA ARG A 48 -1.64 7.59 9.56
C ARG A 48 -3.14 7.58 9.29
N SER A 49 -3.67 6.42 8.93
CA SER A 49 -5.11 6.23 8.80
C SER A 49 -5.75 6.19 10.19
N VAL A 50 -6.99 6.67 10.29
CA VAL A 50 -7.80 6.59 11.52
C VAL A 50 -7.85 5.15 12.06
N ASP A 51 -7.93 4.19 11.14
CA ASP A 51 -7.92 2.77 11.44
C ASP A 51 -6.65 2.33 12.19
N THR A 52 -5.49 2.80 11.74
CA THR A 52 -4.20 2.42 12.33
C THR A 52 -3.97 3.12 13.67
N ASP A 53 -4.40 4.37 13.80
CA ASP A 53 -4.33 5.12 15.05
C ASP A 53 -5.23 4.50 16.14
N LEU A 54 -6.47 4.12 15.78
CA LEU A 54 -7.37 3.39 16.68
C LEU A 54 -6.78 2.03 17.07
N LEU A 55 -6.18 1.32 16.11
CA LEU A 55 -5.52 0.05 16.38
C LEU A 55 -4.33 0.22 17.33
N CYS A 56 -3.55 1.29 17.23
CA CYS A 56 -2.49 1.61 18.19
C CYS A 56 -3.05 1.86 19.60
N CYS A 57 -4.19 2.52 19.70
CA CYS A 57 -4.91 2.70 20.97
C CYS A 57 -5.34 1.37 21.60
N PHE A 58 -5.94 0.47 20.80
CA PHE A 58 -6.29 -0.87 21.28
C PHE A 58 -5.05 -1.70 21.62
N ALA A 59 -3.99 -1.63 20.82
CA ALA A 59 -2.75 -2.35 21.06
C ALA A 59 -2.12 -1.94 22.41
N ARG A 60 -2.11 -0.65 22.75
CA ARG A 60 -1.63 -0.17 24.05
C ARG A 60 -2.42 -0.78 25.22
N GLN A 61 -3.74 -0.90 25.09
CA GLN A 61 -4.58 -1.56 26.10
C GLN A 61 -4.35 -3.08 26.16
N LEU A 62 -4.14 -3.71 25.01
CA LEU A 62 -3.84 -5.15 24.92
C LEU A 62 -2.51 -5.48 25.57
N LEU A 63 -1.47 -4.68 25.36
CA LEU A 63 -0.15 -4.87 25.99
C LEU A 63 -0.21 -4.79 27.52
N GLN A 64 -1.08 -3.95 28.07
CA GLN A 64 -1.30 -3.86 29.53
C GLN A 64 -1.99 -5.11 30.09
N ARG A 65 -2.88 -5.73 29.31
CA ARG A 65 -3.63 -6.94 29.72
C ARG A 65 -2.84 -8.23 29.48
N HIS A 66 -2.01 -8.25 28.45
CA HIS A 66 -1.27 -9.42 27.97
C HIS A 66 0.24 -9.15 28.04
N PRO A 67 0.89 -9.35 29.21
CA PRO A 67 2.31 -8.99 29.40
C PRO A 67 3.27 -9.80 28.53
N ASN A 68 2.83 -10.95 28.01
CA ASN A 68 3.62 -11.78 27.11
C ASN A 68 3.51 -11.35 25.63
N LEU A 69 2.59 -10.46 25.30
CA LEU A 69 2.37 -9.97 23.93
C LEU A 69 3.42 -8.92 23.59
N ARG A 70 4.09 -9.09 22.44
CA ARG A 70 5.05 -8.11 21.91
C ARG A 70 4.46 -7.38 20.71
N LEU A 71 4.64 -6.07 20.66
CA LEU A 71 4.18 -5.24 19.54
C LEU A 71 5.36 -4.90 18.62
N VAL A 72 5.16 -5.07 17.31
CA VAL A 72 6.07 -4.62 16.25
C VAL A 72 5.30 -3.66 15.35
N LEU A 73 5.83 -2.46 15.15
CA LEU A 73 5.30 -1.47 14.23
C LEU A 73 6.23 -1.39 13.01
N MET A 74 5.70 -1.64 11.82
CA MET A 74 6.44 -1.54 10.56
C MET A 74 6.03 -0.27 9.81
N SER A 75 7.02 0.46 9.32
CA SER A 75 6.87 1.74 8.63
C SER A 75 7.93 1.87 7.53
N ALA A 76 7.51 2.34 6.36
CA ALA A 76 8.43 2.75 5.29
C ALA A 76 9.12 4.09 5.56
N THR A 77 8.65 4.88 6.54
CA THR A 77 9.13 6.26 6.80
C THR A 77 9.82 6.41 8.15
N LEU A 78 10.66 7.44 8.27
CA LEU A 78 11.57 7.69 9.39
C LEU A 78 10.90 8.28 10.65
N GLN A 79 9.58 8.46 10.69
CA GLN A 79 8.90 9.10 11.84
C GLN A 79 8.65 8.14 13.01
N ALA A 80 9.66 7.38 13.42
CA ALA A 80 9.56 6.43 14.53
C ALA A 80 9.35 7.13 15.89
N ASP A 81 9.91 8.34 16.07
CA ASP A 81 9.89 9.10 17.33
C ASP A 81 8.48 9.29 17.90
N VAL A 82 7.47 9.46 17.03
CA VAL A 82 6.08 9.67 17.43
C VAL A 82 5.54 8.42 18.12
N TYR A 83 5.78 7.24 17.53
CA TYR A 83 5.35 5.97 18.10
C TYR A 83 6.15 5.61 19.35
N GLN A 84 7.44 5.93 19.38
CA GLN A 84 8.27 5.73 20.56
C GLN A 84 7.76 6.50 21.76
N ARG A 85 7.40 7.77 21.58
CA ARG A 85 6.78 8.61 22.63
C ARG A 85 5.40 8.08 23.02
N TYR A 86 4.60 7.62 22.06
CA TYR A 86 3.24 7.14 22.33
C TYR A 86 3.22 5.86 23.17
N PHE A 87 4.11 4.91 22.86
CA PHE A 87 4.24 3.64 23.57
C PHE A 87 5.22 3.69 24.75
N ASP A 88 5.80 4.86 25.03
CA ASP A 88 6.78 5.08 26.10
C ASP A 88 7.96 4.09 26.05
N VAL A 89 8.47 3.86 24.84
CA VAL A 89 9.59 2.94 24.59
C VAL A 89 10.87 3.70 24.29
N GLY A 90 11.93 3.38 25.03
CA GLY A 90 13.27 3.89 24.80
C GLY A 90 14.09 2.98 23.87
N GLY A 91 15.02 3.59 23.13
CA GLY A 91 15.95 2.87 22.24
C GLY A 91 15.86 3.33 20.79
N PRO A 92 16.88 3.09 19.95
CA PRO A 92 16.81 3.45 18.54
C PRO A 92 15.85 2.53 17.78
N PRO A 93 15.08 3.05 16.79
CA PRO A 93 14.27 2.20 15.92
C PRO A 93 15.17 1.28 15.08
N LEU A 94 14.68 0.07 14.82
CA LEU A 94 15.35 -0.83 13.89
C LEU A 94 15.19 -0.29 12.46
N SER A 95 16.28 0.15 11.85
CA SER A 95 16.30 0.57 10.45
C SER A 95 16.87 -0.56 9.59
N VAL A 96 16.06 -1.04 8.66
CA VAL A 96 16.52 -1.93 7.59
C VAL A 96 16.87 -1.05 6.39
N GLY A 97 18.12 -1.11 5.93
CA GLY A 97 18.55 -0.34 4.78
C GLY A 97 17.76 -0.71 3.52
N CYS A 98 17.48 0.29 2.68
CA CYS A 98 16.85 0.07 1.39
C CYS A 98 17.94 -0.02 0.30
N ARG A 99 17.90 -1.06 -0.53
CA ARG A 99 18.65 -1.08 -1.78
C ARG A 99 17.83 -0.37 -2.83
N ALA A 100 18.02 0.94 -2.96
CA ALA A 100 17.45 1.70 -4.06
C ALA A 100 18.26 1.45 -5.33
N PHE A 101 17.57 1.11 -6.42
CA PHE A 101 18.14 1.13 -7.76
C PHE A 101 17.97 2.54 -8.33
N PRO A 102 18.87 3.01 -9.22
CA PRO A 102 18.70 4.31 -9.86
C PRO A 102 17.39 4.32 -10.66
N ILE A 103 16.48 5.23 -10.33
CA ILE A 103 15.21 5.43 -11.02
C ILE A 103 15.33 6.72 -11.84
N THR A 104 14.94 6.65 -13.12
CA THR A 104 14.80 7.84 -13.96
C THR A 104 13.35 8.30 -13.91
N VAL A 105 13.10 9.52 -13.44
CA VAL A 105 11.77 10.12 -13.42
C VAL A 105 11.51 10.81 -14.75
N ARG A 106 10.36 10.53 -15.36
CA ARG A 106 9.88 11.17 -16.59
C ARG A 106 8.47 11.69 -16.37
N TYR A 107 8.18 12.89 -16.85
CA TYR A 107 6.85 13.46 -16.77
C TYR A 107 6.07 13.21 -18.06
N LEU A 108 4.73 13.20 -17.98
CA LEU A 108 3.87 13.00 -19.16
C LEU A 108 4.15 14.03 -20.28
N GLN A 109 4.58 15.23 -19.89
CA GLN A 109 4.91 16.36 -20.75
C GLN A 109 6.11 16.03 -21.66
N ASP A 110 7.06 15.28 -21.12
CA ASP A 110 8.31 14.94 -21.79
C ASP A 110 8.19 13.67 -22.64
N LEU A 111 7.02 13.00 -22.64
CA LEU A 111 6.83 11.73 -23.36
C LEU A 111 6.98 11.91 -24.87
N GLN A 112 6.50 13.02 -25.43
CA GLN A 112 6.62 13.29 -26.86
C GLN A 112 8.09 13.49 -27.26
N ASP A 113 8.86 14.23 -26.45
CA ASP A 113 10.24 14.56 -26.74
C ASP A 113 11.19 13.36 -26.52
N HIS A 114 10.98 12.60 -25.44
CA HIS A 114 11.85 11.48 -25.09
C HIS A 114 11.48 10.16 -25.76
N HIS A 115 10.21 9.98 -26.15
CA HIS A 115 9.71 8.73 -26.73
C HIS A 115 8.79 8.95 -27.94
N PRO A 116 9.29 9.56 -29.04
CA PRO A 116 8.48 9.84 -30.23
C PRO A 116 8.01 8.60 -31.00
N LYS A 117 8.56 7.42 -30.67
CA LYS A 117 8.19 6.13 -31.27
C LYS A 117 7.03 5.45 -30.57
N LEU A 118 6.51 6.03 -29.48
CA LEU A 118 5.36 5.46 -28.78
C LEU A 118 4.12 5.49 -29.68
N PRO A 119 3.20 4.54 -29.48
CA PRO A 119 1.92 4.54 -30.18
C PRO A 119 1.14 5.86 -30.00
N ALA A 120 0.45 6.31 -31.05
CA ALA A 120 -0.26 7.59 -31.05
C ALA A 120 -1.37 7.67 -29.98
N ASP A 121 -1.97 6.53 -29.67
CA ASP A 121 -2.98 6.37 -28.63
C ASP A 121 -2.41 6.56 -27.22
N VAL A 122 -1.13 6.24 -26.98
CA VAL A 122 -0.41 6.57 -25.73
C VAL A 122 -0.23 8.08 -25.60
N HIS A 123 0.22 8.75 -26.67
CA HIS A 123 0.36 10.21 -26.67
C HIS A 123 -0.98 10.92 -26.47
N THR A 124 -2.05 10.37 -27.05
CA THR A 124 -3.41 10.91 -26.90
C THR A 124 -3.91 10.75 -25.47
N ALA A 125 -3.76 9.56 -24.87
CA ALA A 125 -4.15 9.31 -23.49
C ALA A 125 -3.33 10.16 -22.48
N ALA A 126 -2.03 10.33 -22.73
CA ALA A 126 -1.19 11.22 -21.94
C ALA A 126 -1.64 12.69 -22.01
N ALA A 127 -1.99 13.18 -23.21
CA ALA A 127 -2.48 14.55 -23.40
C ALA A 127 -3.85 14.80 -22.71
N VAL A 128 -4.69 13.76 -22.58
CA VAL A 128 -5.96 13.85 -21.84
C VAL A 128 -5.71 13.94 -20.33
N LEU A 129 -4.72 13.20 -19.80
CA LEU A 129 -4.40 13.19 -18.38
C LEU A 129 -3.58 14.39 -17.92
N ASP A 130 -2.66 14.88 -18.75
CA ASP A 130 -1.69 15.92 -18.38
C ASP A 130 -2.31 17.19 -17.75
N PRO A 131 -3.43 17.76 -18.26
CA PRO A 131 -4.10 18.90 -17.63
C PRO A 131 -4.61 18.65 -16.21
N HIS A 132 -4.92 17.40 -15.84
CA HIS A 132 -5.39 17.05 -14.50
C HIS A 132 -4.30 17.12 -13.44
N PHE A 133 -3.04 17.02 -13.86
CA PHE A 133 -1.87 17.08 -12.99
C PHE A 133 -1.11 18.41 -13.12
N ARG A 134 -1.45 19.23 -14.13
CA ARG A 134 -0.95 20.60 -14.28
C ARG A 134 -1.88 21.60 -13.59
N GLY A 135 -1.40 22.22 -12.52
CA GLY A 135 -2.07 23.36 -11.88
C GLY A 135 -2.10 23.29 -10.35
N PRO A 136 -2.67 24.30 -9.67
CA PRO A 136 -2.91 24.22 -8.23
C PRO A 136 -3.78 22.99 -7.95
N ARG A 137 -3.46 22.25 -6.86
CA ARG A 137 -4.17 21.02 -6.44
C ARG A 137 -5.69 21.20 -6.21
N CYS A 138 -6.17 22.44 -6.30
CA CYS A 138 -7.56 22.86 -6.17
C CYS A 138 -8.05 23.58 -7.45
N GLY A 139 -7.77 23.03 -8.63
CA GLY A 139 -8.28 23.51 -9.92
C GLY A 139 -9.66 22.93 -10.28
N ALA A 140 -10.39 23.60 -11.18
CA ALA A 140 -11.78 23.31 -11.56
C ALA A 140 -12.02 22.01 -12.35
N LEU A 141 -10.99 21.23 -12.68
CA LEU A 141 -11.16 19.92 -13.32
C LEU A 141 -11.47 18.85 -12.27
N ALA A 142 -12.47 18.02 -12.57
CA ALA A 142 -12.73 16.81 -11.79
C ALA A 142 -11.47 15.93 -11.77
N PRO A 143 -11.16 15.24 -10.66
CA PRO A 143 -10.02 14.36 -10.61
C PRO A 143 -10.12 13.30 -11.72
N PRO A 144 -9.01 12.97 -12.38
CA PRO A 144 -9.01 11.99 -13.46
C PRO A 144 -9.46 10.64 -12.94
N VAL A 145 -10.25 9.92 -13.73
CA VAL A 145 -10.78 8.62 -13.35
C VAL A 145 -9.60 7.65 -13.16
N PRO A 146 -9.52 6.91 -12.03
CA PRO A 146 -8.41 5.98 -11.76
C PRO A 146 -8.19 4.94 -12.88
N SER A 147 -9.26 4.54 -13.57
CA SER A 147 -9.19 3.63 -14.72
C SER A 147 -8.36 4.18 -15.87
N LEU A 148 -8.45 5.49 -16.15
CA LEU A 148 -7.74 6.12 -17.25
C LEU A 148 -6.24 6.24 -16.95
N GLN A 149 -5.89 6.55 -15.69
CA GLN A 149 -4.50 6.49 -15.21
C GLN A 149 -3.91 5.08 -15.32
N LEU A 150 -4.68 4.07 -14.91
CA LEU A 150 -4.28 2.67 -14.96
C LEU A 150 -4.07 2.20 -16.40
N GLU A 151 -4.99 2.59 -17.30
CA GLU A 151 -4.92 2.25 -18.71
C GLU A 151 -3.68 2.86 -19.38
N LEU A 152 -3.40 4.15 -19.15
CA LEU A 152 -2.18 4.78 -19.66
C LEU A 152 -0.93 4.07 -19.10
N ALA A 153 -0.91 3.77 -17.80
CA ALA A 153 0.22 3.07 -17.18
C ALA A 153 0.45 1.70 -17.83
N LEU A 154 -0.61 0.92 -18.06
CA LEU A 154 -0.53 -0.36 -18.75
C LEU A 154 0.06 -0.23 -20.16
N ARG A 155 -0.42 0.75 -20.95
CA ARG A 155 0.08 0.98 -22.31
C ARG A 155 1.55 1.42 -22.33
N LEU A 156 1.96 2.24 -21.36
CA LEU A 156 3.36 2.65 -21.23
C LEU A 156 4.25 1.46 -20.85
N VAL A 157 3.79 0.60 -19.92
CA VAL A 157 4.51 -0.61 -19.55
C VAL A 157 4.63 -1.54 -20.75
N THR A 158 3.58 -1.79 -21.52
CA THR A 158 3.66 -2.69 -22.69
C THR A 158 4.53 -2.13 -23.81
N ALA A 159 4.55 -0.81 -24.01
CA ALA A 159 5.30 -0.17 -25.08
C ALA A 159 6.79 0.08 -24.73
N LEU A 160 7.12 0.30 -23.46
CA LEU A 160 8.47 0.64 -23.00
C LEU A 160 9.19 -0.51 -22.29
N ALA A 161 8.47 -1.51 -21.78
CA ALA A 161 9.12 -2.63 -21.12
C ALA A 161 10.02 -3.36 -22.14
N PRO A 162 11.28 -3.66 -21.78
CA PRO A 162 12.07 -4.59 -22.56
C PRO A 162 11.32 -5.94 -22.63
N PRO A 163 11.62 -6.82 -23.60
CA PRO A 163 11.11 -8.19 -23.58
C PRO A 163 11.72 -8.90 -22.37
N VAL A 164 11.05 -8.83 -21.21
CA VAL A 164 11.55 -9.42 -19.97
C VAL A 164 10.92 -10.80 -19.81
N PRO A 165 11.72 -11.88 -19.72
CA PRO A 165 11.22 -13.22 -19.42
C PRO A 165 10.93 -13.42 -17.92
N SER A 166 10.75 -12.35 -17.13
CA SER A 166 10.50 -12.49 -15.70
C SER A 166 9.01 -12.64 -15.43
N LEU A 167 8.65 -13.82 -14.91
CA LEU A 167 7.30 -14.18 -14.45
C LEU A 167 6.67 -13.10 -13.54
N GLN A 168 7.49 -12.30 -12.86
CA GLN A 168 7.08 -11.16 -12.03
C GLN A 168 6.44 -10.01 -12.82
N LEU A 169 6.98 -9.65 -13.99
CA LEU A 169 6.41 -8.58 -14.82
C LEU A 169 5.10 -9.04 -15.45
N GLU A 170 5.05 -10.30 -15.90
CA GLU A 170 3.83 -10.90 -16.45
C GLU A 170 2.73 -11.01 -15.38
N LEU A 171 3.09 -11.40 -14.16
CA LEU A 171 2.15 -11.49 -13.05
C LEU A 171 1.68 -10.10 -12.57
N ALA A 172 2.56 -9.09 -12.58
CA ALA A 172 2.19 -7.71 -12.31
C ALA A 172 1.23 -7.16 -13.36
N LEU A 173 1.51 -7.38 -14.65
CA LEU A 173 0.60 -7.02 -15.75
C LEU A 173 -0.76 -7.72 -15.60
N ARG A 174 -0.76 -9.03 -15.30
CA ARG A 174 -1.98 -9.80 -15.07
C ARG A 174 -2.80 -9.30 -13.90
N LEU A 175 -2.16 -8.99 -12.77
CA LEU A 175 -2.83 -8.41 -11.60
C LEU A 175 -3.44 -7.05 -11.93
N VAL A 176 -2.70 -6.20 -12.63
CA VAL A 176 -3.21 -4.87 -13.04
C VAL A 176 -4.39 -5.01 -14.00
N THR A 177 -4.33 -5.93 -14.97
CA THR A 177 -5.46 -6.20 -15.87
C THR A 177 -6.67 -6.82 -15.16
N ALA A 178 -6.44 -7.66 -14.14
CA ALA A 178 -7.53 -8.26 -13.35
C ALA A 178 -8.23 -7.25 -12.43
N LEU A 179 -7.53 -6.18 -12.05
CA LEU A 179 -8.06 -5.08 -11.24
C LEU A 179 -8.68 -3.96 -12.09
N ALA A 180 -8.41 -3.94 -13.40
CA ALA A 180 -9.05 -2.99 -14.31
C ALA A 180 -10.54 -3.35 -14.47
N PRO A 181 -11.46 -2.36 -14.40
CA PRO A 181 -12.87 -2.62 -14.70
C PRO A 181 -13.00 -3.14 -16.15
N PRO A 182 -13.97 -4.02 -16.45
CA PRO A 182 -14.19 -4.46 -17.82
C PRO A 182 -14.47 -3.23 -18.68
N VAL A 183 -13.74 -3.12 -19.79
CA VAL A 183 -13.99 -2.11 -20.80
C VAL A 183 -15.41 -2.35 -21.35
N PRO A 184 -16.30 -1.35 -21.35
CA PRO A 184 -17.65 -1.49 -21.88
C PRO A 184 -17.68 -1.81 -23.38
#